data_AF-A0AAW6LIM8-F1
#
_entry.id   AF-A0AAW6LIM8-F1
#
_cell.length_a   1.000
_cell.length_b   1.000
_cell.length_c   1.000
_cell.angle_alpha   90.00
_cell.angle_beta   90.00
_cell.angle_gamma   90.00
#
_symmetry.space_group_name_H-M   'P 1'
#
loop_
_entity.id
_entity.type
_entity.pdbx_description
1 polymer ?
#
loop_
_entity_poly.entity_id
_entity_poly.type
_entity_poly.pdbx_seq_one_letter_code
_entity_poly.pdbx_strand_id
1 'polypeptide(L)'
;MIKLTNTTAPVAVAVGTVAVLAIGALPGDSVARPIIAAVAALVILSILVAPGGKSTVNRFRRRRHFARPDRFLSLLYATLRVGTVWDGQALSMFVALRPVPFRVAVVGANETGLESRSLPLELIRDHLIQGDVNLESIRVIASGYRAYGDSAYGQAYTSVVGQTAIPDTLQTVIEIRVNLRKSYQSVLARATNGSIPTGIGKAAHIVSRRLEQNLNIEGFSAKVLRRNEIRDFHDMMLAPMNDGLRDERWTHLGGAVPTVTAAPTEWSELAVERWLGVPADRIAYVLEIANDRHRQATVGLTVAYSYSKATKMPARALSLRANDGEHGDHATAMLPLAQTISSPAPTLTVPRGSAFPVSLPAYGLGVYLGPWADGAGRVFLNTDTSGEVLWLETPEAFVQQLAARITTTGARVGVYIDTPQWSDLANRVLGLRLSPTEPVDVAIYQGRPPSQVPASTVVIVWAPEGVPSAVASAHRITADENSVMTVVSRTSRAKFDWEAPNAELPFVTSLQG
;
A
#
# COMPACT_ATOMS: atom_id res chain seq x y z
N MET A 1 -4.79 -32.30 -22.46
CA MET A 1 -5.18 -31.04 -23.12
C MET A 1 -6.68 -30.83 -22.91
N ILE A 2 -7.07 -30.00 -21.94
CA ILE A 2 -8.47 -29.63 -21.75
C ILE A 2 -8.70 -28.35 -22.55
N LYS A 3 -9.51 -28.44 -23.61
CA LYS A 3 -9.96 -27.30 -24.42
C LYS A 3 -10.80 -26.37 -23.53
N LEU A 4 -10.23 -25.23 -23.13
CA LEU A 4 -10.96 -24.07 -22.63
C LEU A 4 -11.57 -23.32 -23.80
N THR A 5 -12.64 -23.86 -24.37
CA THR A 5 -13.61 -23.04 -25.10
C THR A 5 -14.63 -22.55 -24.08
N ASN A 6 -14.75 -21.24 -23.93
CA ASN A 6 -15.87 -20.58 -23.26
C ASN A 6 -17.17 -21.07 -23.92
N THR A 7 -17.77 -22.15 -23.41
CA THR A 7 -19.00 -22.75 -23.97
C THR A 7 -20.26 -21.99 -23.57
N THR A 8 -20.19 -21.05 -22.64
CA THR A 8 -21.36 -20.33 -22.14
C THR A 8 -21.81 -19.18 -23.05
N ALA A 9 -20.88 -18.49 -23.72
CA ALA A 9 -21.20 -17.46 -24.70
C ALA A 9 -21.93 -18.02 -25.95
N PRO A 10 -21.43 -19.10 -26.61
CA PRO A 10 -22.14 -19.66 -27.76
C PRO A 10 -23.46 -20.34 -27.39
N VAL A 11 -23.60 -20.91 -26.18
CA VAL A 11 -24.86 -21.51 -25.72
C VAL A 11 -25.89 -20.44 -25.36
N ALA A 12 -25.51 -19.34 -24.71
CA ALA A 12 -26.43 -18.23 -24.42
C ALA A 12 -26.85 -17.49 -25.70
N VAL A 13 -25.92 -17.32 -26.67
CA VAL A 13 -26.24 -16.81 -28.00
C VAL A 13 -27.16 -17.80 -28.72
N ALA A 14 -26.89 -19.11 -28.73
CA ALA A 14 -27.75 -20.10 -29.38
C ALA A 14 -29.16 -20.15 -28.79
N VAL A 15 -29.31 -20.13 -27.46
CA VAL A 15 -30.61 -20.10 -26.77
C VAL A 15 -31.33 -18.77 -27.05
N GLY A 16 -30.60 -17.66 -27.11
CA GLY A 16 -31.14 -16.35 -27.51
C GLY A 16 -31.62 -16.31 -28.96
N THR A 17 -30.84 -16.86 -29.89
CA THR A 17 -31.21 -16.95 -31.32
C THR A 17 -32.41 -17.87 -31.51
N VAL A 18 -32.50 -18.99 -30.78
CA VAL A 18 -33.66 -19.89 -30.82
C VAL A 18 -34.91 -19.23 -30.23
N ALA A 19 -34.78 -18.45 -29.14
CA ALA A 19 -35.92 -17.71 -28.58
C ALA A 19 -36.41 -16.59 -29.51
N VAL A 20 -35.50 -15.85 -30.16
CA VAL A 20 -35.84 -14.81 -31.16
C VAL A 20 -36.49 -15.43 -32.41
N LEU A 21 -35.99 -16.58 -32.88
CA LEU A 21 -36.57 -17.31 -34.01
C LEU A 21 -37.94 -17.91 -33.66
N ALA A 22 -38.12 -18.45 -32.46
CA ALA A 22 -39.40 -18.99 -31.98
C ALA A 22 -40.47 -17.89 -31.83
N ILE A 23 -40.07 -16.68 -31.45
CA ILE A 23 -40.96 -15.50 -31.36
C ILE A 23 -41.31 -14.97 -32.76
N GLY A 24 -40.38 -15.00 -33.72
CA GLY A 24 -40.63 -14.65 -35.12
C GLY A 24 -41.60 -15.60 -35.84
N ALA A 25 -41.74 -16.83 -35.34
CA ALA A 25 -42.63 -17.86 -35.89
C ALA A 25 -44.08 -17.80 -35.36
N LEU A 26 -44.40 -16.93 -34.39
CA LEU A 26 -45.77 -16.76 -33.91
C LEU A 26 -46.59 -15.89 -34.89
N PRO A 27 -47.85 -16.28 -35.19
CA PRO A 27 -48.76 -15.45 -35.99
C PRO A 27 -49.20 -14.25 -35.15
N GLY A 28 -48.84 -13.04 -35.58
CA GLY A 28 -49.15 -11.81 -34.86
C GLY A 28 -48.67 -10.55 -35.59
N ASP A 29 -49.36 -9.44 -35.32
CA ASP A 29 -49.24 -8.14 -36.01
C ASP A 29 -47.80 -7.64 -36.16
N SER A 30 -47.55 -6.95 -37.28
CA SER A 30 -46.25 -6.40 -37.71
C SER A 30 -45.57 -5.49 -36.68
N VAL A 31 -46.32 -4.97 -35.71
CA VAL A 31 -45.84 -4.11 -34.61
C VAL A 31 -45.38 -4.90 -33.38
N ALA A 32 -45.95 -6.08 -33.12
CA ALA A 32 -45.62 -6.87 -31.93
C ALA A 32 -44.24 -7.56 -32.03
N ARG A 33 -43.85 -7.98 -33.24
CA ARG A 33 -42.58 -8.67 -33.51
C ARG A 33 -41.33 -7.87 -33.13
N PRO A 34 -41.15 -6.59 -33.53
CA PRO A 34 -39.98 -5.82 -33.14
C PRO A 34 -39.93 -5.54 -31.63
N ILE A 35 -41.09 -5.39 -30.97
CA ILE A 35 -41.17 -5.17 -29.52
C ILE A 35 -40.69 -6.41 -28.76
N ILE A 36 -41.17 -7.61 -29.12
CA ILE A 36 -40.75 -8.84 -28.44
C ILE A 36 -39.27 -9.14 -28.71
N ALA A 37 -38.78 -8.89 -29.93
CA ALA A 37 -37.36 -9.03 -30.25
C ALA A 37 -36.48 -8.05 -29.43
N ALA A 38 -36.92 -6.80 -29.25
CA ALA A 38 -36.22 -5.82 -28.43
C ALA A 38 -36.22 -6.21 -26.94
N VAL A 39 -37.34 -6.72 -26.41
CA VAL A 39 -37.42 -7.21 -25.02
C VAL A 39 -36.54 -8.44 -24.82
N ALA A 40 -36.55 -9.41 -25.74
CA ALA A 40 -35.68 -10.57 -25.68
C ALA A 40 -34.20 -10.17 -25.74
N ALA A 41 -33.84 -9.23 -26.63
CA ALA A 41 -32.50 -8.68 -26.71
C ALA A 41 -32.09 -7.98 -25.39
N LEU A 42 -32.96 -7.18 -24.77
CA LEU A 42 -32.73 -6.55 -23.47
C LEU A 42 -32.56 -7.56 -22.33
N VAL A 43 -33.37 -8.62 -22.30
CA VAL A 43 -33.26 -9.71 -21.31
C VAL A 43 -31.95 -10.46 -21.49
N ILE A 44 -31.59 -10.83 -22.71
CA ILE A 44 -30.30 -11.47 -23.03
C ILE A 44 -29.14 -10.54 -22.66
N LEU A 45 -29.24 -9.24 -23.00
CA LEU A 45 -28.24 -8.24 -22.64
C LEU A 45 -28.13 -8.10 -21.12
N SER A 46 -29.23 -8.16 -20.37
CA SER A 46 -29.21 -8.09 -18.90
C SER A 46 -28.65 -9.37 -18.23
N ILE A 47 -28.74 -10.52 -18.90
CA ILE A 47 -28.15 -11.79 -18.46
C ILE A 47 -26.64 -11.81 -18.76
N LEU A 48 -26.24 -11.25 -19.91
CA LEU A 48 -24.86 -11.20 -20.38
C LEU A 48 -24.04 -10.03 -19.80
N VAL A 49 -24.68 -8.88 -19.58
CA VAL A 49 -24.07 -7.61 -19.15
C VAL A 49 -24.70 -7.20 -17.82
N ALA A 50 -24.14 -7.71 -16.72
CA ALA A 50 -24.42 -7.13 -15.41
C ALA A 50 -23.48 -5.92 -15.17
N PRO A 51 -23.90 -4.93 -14.36
CA PRO A 51 -23.01 -3.87 -13.91
C PRO A 51 -21.78 -4.48 -13.22
N GLY A 52 -20.59 -4.10 -13.71
CA GLY A 52 -19.30 -4.60 -13.23
C GLY A 52 -18.80 -5.86 -13.95
N GLY A 53 -18.89 -5.97 -15.28
CA GLY A 53 -18.03 -6.88 -16.07
C GLY A 53 -18.11 -8.39 -15.79
N LYS A 54 -19.16 -8.89 -15.14
CA LYS A 54 -19.47 -10.33 -14.97
C LYS A 54 -20.91 -10.59 -15.41
N SER A 55 -21.18 -11.75 -15.99
CA SER A 55 -22.55 -12.13 -16.32
C SER A 55 -23.39 -12.39 -15.06
N THR A 56 -24.68 -12.11 -15.12
CA THR A 56 -25.65 -12.33 -14.03
C THR A 56 -25.69 -13.82 -13.64
N VAL A 57 -25.47 -14.70 -14.61
CA VAL A 57 -25.33 -16.16 -14.42
C VAL A 57 -24.09 -16.51 -13.59
N ASN A 58 -22.93 -15.91 -13.87
CA ASN A 58 -21.72 -16.15 -13.09
C ASN A 58 -21.92 -15.68 -11.64
N ARG A 59 -22.57 -14.53 -11.44
CA ARG A 59 -22.89 -14.02 -10.09
C ARG A 59 -23.85 -14.94 -9.35
N PHE A 60 -24.91 -15.41 -10.00
CA PHE A 60 -25.89 -16.32 -9.41
C PHE A 60 -25.26 -17.69 -9.07
N ARG A 61 -24.51 -18.28 -10.02
CA ARG A 61 -23.82 -19.55 -9.82
C ARG A 61 -22.84 -19.45 -8.65
N ARG A 62 -22.09 -18.35 -8.56
CA ARG A 62 -21.11 -18.16 -7.49
C ARG A 62 -21.74 -17.85 -6.14
N ARG A 63 -22.87 -17.13 -6.13
CA ARG A 63 -23.64 -16.91 -4.89
C ARG A 63 -24.28 -18.20 -4.37
N ARG A 64 -24.75 -19.07 -5.26
CA ARG A 64 -25.39 -20.33 -4.92
C ARG A 64 -24.40 -21.44 -4.57
N HIS A 65 -23.24 -21.45 -5.23
CA HIS A 65 -22.14 -22.39 -5.01
C HIS A 65 -20.91 -21.64 -4.52
N PHE A 66 -21.06 -20.86 -3.45
CA PHE A 66 -19.94 -20.13 -2.85
C PHE A 66 -18.90 -21.14 -2.35
N ALA A 67 -17.98 -21.49 -3.25
CA ALA A 67 -16.87 -22.38 -3.01
C ALA A 67 -15.63 -21.51 -2.91
N ARG A 68 -15.01 -21.54 -1.74
CA ARG A 68 -13.75 -20.86 -1.48
C ARG A 68 -12.68 -21.57 -2.32
N PRO A 69 -12.00 -20.89 -3.25
CA PRO A 69 -10.96 -21.53 -4.03
C PRO A 69 -9.80 -21.94 -3.12
N ASP A 70 -9.11 -23.01 -3.51
CA ASP A 70 -7.90 -23.44 -2.82
C ASP A 70 -6.82 -22.35 -2.95
N ARG A 71 -6.25 -21.99 -1.81
CA ARG A 71 -5.20 -20.99 -1.68
C ARG A 71 -3.92 -21.72 -1.37
N PHE A 72 -2.93 -21.59 -2.25
CA PHE A 72 -1.67 -22.28 -2.10
C PHE A 72 -0.62 -21.34 -1.54
N LEU A 73 0.25 -21.89 -0.70
CA LEU A 73 1.45 -21.21 -0.25
C LEU A 73 2.55 -21.40 -1.28
N SER A 74 3.10 -20.29 -1.74
CA SER A 74 4.24 -20.27 -2.64
C SER A 74 5.51 -20.70 -1.91
N LEU A 75 6.42 -21.36 -2.63
CA LEU A 75 7.69 -21.82 -2.07
C LEU A 75 8.65 -20.65 -1.89
N LEU A 76 9.02 -20.35 -0.65
CA LEU A 76 10.00 -19.33 -0.30
C LEU A 76 11.38 -19.93 -0.01
N TYR A 77 12.36 -19.58 -0.84
CA TYR A 77 13.74 -20.01 -0.71
C TYR A 77 14.71 -18.84 -0.97
N ALA A 78 16.01 -19.10 -0.99
CA ALA A 78 17.02 -18.10 -1.29
C ALA A 78 17.83 -18.50 -2.53
N THR A 79 17.98 -17.56 -3.46
CA THR A 79 18.85 -17.69 -4.64
C THR A 79 19.86 -16.56 -4.59
N LEU A 80 21.17 -16.85 -4.66
CA LEU A 80 22.23 -15.81 -4.61
C LEU A 80 22.10 -14.89 -3.38
N ARG A 81 21.74 -15.44 -2.20
CA ARG A 81 21.48 -14.72 -0.94
C ARG A 81 20.27 -13.74 -0.97
N VAL A 82 19.50 -13.74 -2.05
CA VAL A 82 18.26 -12.96 -2.22
C VAL A 82 17.05 -13.87 -2.01
N GLY A 83 15.98 -13.32 -1.42
CA GLY A 83 14.74 -14.05 -1.24
C GLY A 83 14.04 -14.30 -2.58
N THR A 84 13.54 -15.52 -2.77
CA THR A 84 12.91 -15.94 -4.02
C THR A 84 11.63 -16.70 -3.70
N VAL A 85 10.56 -16.37 -4.42
CA VAL A 85 9.26 -17.02 -4.30
C VAL A 85 8.92 -17.73 -5.60
N TRP A 86 8.54 -19.00 -5.52
CA TRP A 86 8.05 -19.77 -6.65
C TRP A 86 6.60 -20.17 -6.42
N ASP A 87 5.70 -19.72 -7.29
CA ASP A 87 4.26 -19.97 -7.20
C ASP A 87 3.79 -21.18 -8.03
N GLY A 88 4.72 -21.92 -8.66
CA GLY A 88 4.44 -23.02 -9.57
C GLY A 88 4.47 -22.64 -11.06
N GLN A 89 4.39 -21.35 -11.40
CA GLN A 89 4.38 -20.84 -12.78
C GLN A 89 5.46 -19.80 -13.06
N ALA A 90 5.73 -18.94 -12.07
CA ALA A 90 6.61 -17.81 -12.15
C ALA A 90 7.52 -17.73 -10.91
N LEU A 91 8.68 -17.12 -11.12
CA LEU A 91 9.62 -16.81 -10.07
C LEU A 91 9.52 -15.32 -9.75
N SER A 92 9.30 -15.01 -8.48
CA SER A 92 9.20 -13.65 -7.96
C SER A 92 10.39 -13.28 -7.08
N MET A 93 10.87 -12.06 -7.25
CA MET A 93 11.79 -11.37 -6.33
C MET A 93 11.20 -10.02 -5.95
N PHE A 94 11.60 -9.50 -4.80
CA PHE A 94 10.96 -8.33 -4.19
C PHE A 94 11.98 -7.23 -3.93
N VAL A 95 11.63 -5.99 -4.27
CA VAL A 95 12.40 -4.78 -4.00
C VAL A 95 11.59 -3.90 -3.06
N ALA A 96 12.09 -3.65 -1.84
CA ALA A 96 11.43 -2.75 -0.91
C ALA A 96 11.94 -1.32 -1.07
N LEU A 97 11.02 -0.37 -0.96
CA LEU A 97 11.35 1.04 -0.79
C LEU A 97 11.47 1.31 0.72
N ARG A 98 12.69 1.62 1.16
CA ARG A 98 12.98 1.98 2.55
C ARG A 98 12.70 3.48 2.75
N PRO A 99 12.07 3.86 3.88
CA PRO A 99 11.88 5.25 4.24
C PRO A 99 13.21 6.02 4.28
N VAL A 100 13.18 7.29 3.89
CA VAL A 100 14.35 8.18 3.99
C VAL A 100 14.37 8.83 5.38
N PRO A 101 15.52 8.84 6.09
CA PRO A 101 15.66 9.40 7.43
C PRO A 101 14.98 10.74 7.64
N PHE A 102 14.00 10.77 8.57
CA PHE A 102 13.30 11.97 9.00
C PHE A 102 12.75 12.81 7.84
N ARG A 103 12.23 12.14 6.80
CA ARG A 103 11.60 12.83 5.69
C ARG A 103 10.42 13.63 6.18
N VAL A 104 10.34 14.87 5.69
CA VAL A 104 9.22 15.77 5.92
C VAL A 104 8.29 15.73 4.71
N ALA A 105 6.99 15.62 4.97
CA ALA A 105 5.94 15.73 3.96
C ALA A 105 4.98 16.87 4.33
N VAL A 106 4.56 17.67 3.36
CA VAL A 106 3.50 18.68 3.57
C VAL A 106 2.28 18.26 2.77
N VAL A 107 1.12 18.23 3.43
CA VAL A 107 -0.17 17.83 2.83
C VAL A 107 -1.17 18.96 2.96
N GLY A 108 -1.54 19.54 1.83
CA GLY A 108 -2.53 20.62 1.72
C GLY A 108 -2.05 21.72 0.77
N ALA A 109 -3.02 22.24 0.02
CA ALA A 109 -3.05 23.38 -0.91
C ALA A 109 -1.81 23.68 -1.77
N ASN A 110 -1.98 23.37 -3.07
CA ASN A 110 -1.43 24.05 -4.25
C ASN A 110 -0.02 24.62 -4.19
N GLU A 111 0.84 24.04 -5.04
CA GLU A 111 2.06 24.63 -5.58
C GLU A 111 3.11 25.00 -4.53
N THR A 112 4.16 24.18 -4.49
CA THR A 112 5.46 24.41 -3.84
C THR A 112 5.54 24.11 -2.34
N GLY A 113 5.92 22.87 -2.01
CA GLY A 113 6.52 22.55 -0.72
C GLY A 113 6.44 21.07 -0.35
N LEU A 114 7.41 20.25 -0.78
CA LEU A 114 7.58 18.87 -0.31
C LEU A 114 6.33 17.97 -0.42
N GLU A 115 5.85 17.80 -1.65
CA GLU A 115 4.85 16.77 -2.00
C GLU A 115 5.29 15.39 -1.49
N SER A 116 4.35 14.63 -0.92
CA SER A 116 4.62 13.23 -0.58
C SER A 116 5.16 12.51 -1.82
N ARG A 117 6.36 11.95 -1.68
CA ARG A 117 7.09 11.44 -2.84
C ARG A 117 6.31 10.32 -3.51
N SER A 118 5.92 10.59 -4.75
CA SER A 118 5.22 9.68 -5.63
C SER A 118 6.10 8.54 -6.10
N LEU A 119 5.51 7.37 -6.34
CA LEU A 119 6.18 6.23 -6.96
C LEU A 119 6.54 6.56 -8.41
N PRO A 120 7.74 6.17 -8.89
CA PRO A 120 8.15 6.42 -10.27
C PRO A 120 7.54 5.33 -11.17
N LEU A 121 6.21 5.35 -11.34
CA LEU A 121 5.44 4.30 -12.01
C LEU A 121 5.83 4.13 -13.48
N GLU A 122 6.28 5.20 -14.14
CA GLU A 122 6.81 5.14 -15.51
C GLU A 122 8.11 4.34 -15.58
N LEU A 123 9.06 4.64 -14.68
CA LEU A 123 10.29 3.88 -14.56
C LEU A 123 9.99 2.41 -14.27
N ILE A 124 9.07 2.13 -13.34
CA ILE A 124 8.68 0.76 -12.99
C ILE A 124 8.04 0.05 -14.20
N ARG A 125 7.14 0.71 -14.93
CA ARG A 125 6.52 0.19 -16.16
C ARG A 125 7.57 -0.15 -17.22
N ASP A 126 8.53 0.74 -17.44
CA ASP A 126 9.54 0.57 -18.48
C ASP A 126 10.48 -0.62 -18.18
N HIS A 127 10.56 -1.04 -16.92
CA HIS A 127 11.25 -2.25 -16.49
C HIS A 127 10.52 -3.56 -16.84
N LEU A 128 9.31 -3.53 -17.41
CA LEU A 128 8.63 -4.74 -17.90
C LEU A 128 9.42 -5.46 -19.01
N ILE A 129 10.18 -4.72 -19.79
CA ILE A 129 11.04 -5.25 -20.86
C ILE A 129 12.46 -4.72 -20.64
N GLN A 130 13.39 -5.56 -20.19
CA GLN A 130 14.76 -5.15 -19.86
C GLN A 130 15.79 -5.93 -20.66
N GLY A 131 16.29 -5.31 -21.73
CA GLY A 131 17.23 -5.96 -22.63
C GLY A 131 16.60 -7.23 -23.22
N ASP A 132 17.13 -8.39 -22.83
CA ASP A 132 16.64 -9.69 -23.30
C ASP A 132 15.53 -10.30 -22.43
N VAL A 133 15.33 -9.83 -21.19
CA VAL A 133 14.34 -10.41 -20.26
C VAL A 133 12.99 -9.71 -20.39
N ASN A 134 11.93 -10.49 -20.60
CA ASN A 134 10.54 -10.03 -20.65
C ASN A 134 9.77 -10.53 -19.41
N LEU A 135 9.39 -9.60 -18.55
CA LEU A 135 8.69 -9.93 -17.31
C LEU A 135 7.26 -10.39 -17.58
N GLU A 136 6.73 -11.20 -16.67
CA GLU A 136 5.31 -11.54 -16.70
C GLU A 136 4.46 -10.33 -16.29
N SER A 137 4.79 -9.79 -15.13
CA SER A 137 4.25 -8.57 -14.55
C SER A 137 5.20 -8.01 -13.49
N ILE A 138 4.98 -6.75 -13.13
CA ILE A 138 5.53 -6.11 -11.94
C ILE A 138 4.33 -5.72 -11.08
N ARG A 139 4.37 -6.03 -9.78
CA ARG A 139 3.32 -5.63 -8.85
C ARG A 139 3.87 -4.70 -7.80
N VAL A 140 3.24 -3.56 -7.59
CA VAL A 140 3.53 -2.67 -6.47
C VAL A 140 2.53 -2.98 -5.37
N ILE A 141 3.01 -3.57 -4.29
CA ILE A 141 2.24 -3.95 -3.12
C ILE A 141 2.54 -2.93 -2.03
N ALA A 142 1.52 -2.29 -1.48
CA ALA A 142 1.72 -1.40 -0.34
C ALA A 142 0.68 -1.65 0.74
N SER A 143 1.06 -1.39 1.98
CA SER A 143 0.11 -1.38 3.10
C SER A 143 0.55 -0.45 4.21
N GLY A 144 -0.46 0.13 4.86
CA GLY A 144 -0.28 1.21 5.81
C GLY A 144 -1.43 1.34 6.78
N TYR A 145 -1.14 1.95 7.93
CA TYR A 145 -2.10 2.30 8.98
C TYR A 145 -2.28 3.80 9.04
N ARG A 146 -3.52 4.25 9.29
CA ARG A 146 -3.81 5.65 9.61
C ARG A 146 -3.62 5.93 11.10
N ALA A 147 -4.12 5.03 11.92
CA ALA A 147 -3.85 4.99 13.35
C ALA A 147 -3.65 3.52 13.71
N TYR A 148 -2.56 3.21 14.39
CA TYR A 148 -2.26 1.86 14.85
C TYR A 148 -2.98 1.59 16.16
N GLY A 149 -3.83 0.56 16.15
CA GLY A 149 -4.59 0.14 17.33
C GLY A 149 -5.73 1.09 17.70
N ASP A 150 -6.47 0.70 18.74
CA ASP A 150 -7.58 1.48 19.29
C ASP A 150 -7.19 2.02 20.67
N SER A 151 -6.47 3.15 20.70
CA SER A 151 -6.05 3.83 21.93
C SER A 151 -6.76 5.18 22.07
N ALA A 152 -7.03 5.58 23.31
CA ALA A 152 -7.67 6.87 23.60
C ALA A 152 -6.86 8.05 23.04
N TYR A 153 -5.53 7.98 23.13
CA TYR A 153 -4.64 8.98 22.52
C TYR A 153 -4.71 8.94 20.99
N GLY A 154 -4.72 7.76 20.37
CA GLY A 154 -4.85 7.62 18.92
C GLY A 154 -6.14 8.22 18.36
N GLN A 155 -7.26 8.07 19.07
CA GLN A 155 -8.53 8.72 18.72
C GLN A 155 -8.44 10.24 18.82
N ALA A 156 -7.85 10.77 19.90
CA ALA A 156 -7.62 12.20 20.07
C ALA A 156 -6.72 12.76 18.95
N TYR A 157 -5.60 12.10 18.68
CA TYR A 157 -4.68 12.46 17.60
C TYR A 157 -5.36 12.45 16.22
N THR A 158 -6.16 11.43 15.92
CA THR A 158 -6.89 11.34 14.64
C THR A 158 -7.88 12.52 14.47
N SER A 159 -8.47 13.00 15.57
CA SER A 159 -9.35 14.17 15.54
C SER A 159 -8.60 15.48 15.26
N VAL A 160 -7.33 15.58 15.68
CA VAL A 160 -6.44 16.73 15.40
C VAL A 160 -5.97 16.70 13.96
N VAL A 161 -5.44 15.55 13.51
CA VAL A 161 -4.90 15.42 12.16
C VAL A 161 -6.01 15.58 11.12
N GLY A 162 -7.18 15.03 11.37
CA GLY A 162 -8.28 14.96 10.41
C GLY A 162 -8.00 13.98 9.27
N GLN A 163 -8.77 14.10 8.19
CA GLN A 163 -8.62 13.20 7.04
C GLN A 163 -7.41 13.58 6.18
N THR A 164 -6.63 12.56 5.79
CA THR A 164 -5.50 12.65 4.85
C THR A 164 -5.69 11.60 3.77
N ALA A 165 -5.27 11.83 2.53
CA ALA A 165 -5.33 10.77 1.51
C ALA A 165 -4.33 9.63 1.80
N ILE A 166 -3.15 9.98 2.32
CA ILE A 166 -2.05 9.05 2.54
C ILE A 166 -2.06 8.58 4.01
N PRO A 167 -1.89 7.28 4.30
CA PRO A 167 -1.80 6.78 5.66
C PRO A 167 -0.51 7.24 6.37
N ASP A 168 -0.54 7.23 7.70
CA ASP A 168 0.58 7.64 8.56
C ASP A 168 1.78 6.70 8.34
N THR A 169 1.55 5.39 8.33
CA THR A 169 2.55 4.41 7.90
C THR A 169 2.23 3.91 6.51
N LEU A 170 3.24 3.63 5.68
CA LEU A 170 3.06 2.93 4.41
C LEU A 170 4.36 2.21 4.06
N GLN A 171 4.30 0.89 3.98
CA GLN A 171 5.40 0.08 3.46
C GLN A 171 5.08 -0.32 2.03
N THR A 172 6.03 -0.07 1.12
CA THR A 172 5.89 -0.37 -0.31
C THR A 172 6.94 -1.38 -0.75
N VAL A 173 6.48 -2.47 -1.36
CA VAL A 173 7.32 -3.54 -1.92
C VAL A 173 6.91 -3.79 -3.37
N ILE A 174 7.89 -3.88 -4.24
CA ILE A 174 7.72 -4.13 -5.67
C ILE A 174 8.08 -5.60 -5.95
N GLU A 175 7.10 -6.40 -6.33
CA GLU A 175 7.27 -7.78 -6.80
C GLU A 175 7.59 -7.78 -8.30
N ILE A 176 8.68 -8.47 -8.67
CA ILE A 176 9.12 -8.66 -10.05
C ILE A 176 8.90 -10.11 -10.42
N ARG A 177 7.99 -10.38 -11.37
CA ARG A 177 7.59 -11.75 -11.75
C ARG A 177 8.20 -12.14 -13.08
N VAL A 178 9.00 -13.21 -13.08
CA VAL A 178 9.63 -13.79 -14.28
C VAL A 178 8.97 -15.13 -14.60
N ASN A 179 8.49 -15.27 -15.83
CA ASN A 179 7.88 -16.50 -16.32
C ASN A 179 8.74 -17.14 -17.41
N LEU A 180 8.97 -18.44 -17.29
CA LEU A 180 9.78 -19.21 -18.24
C LEU A 180 9.23 -19.12 -19.67
N ARG A 181 7.89 -19.14 -19.84
CA ARG A 181 7.25 -19.09 -21.17
C ARG A 181 7.56 -17.78 -21.91
N LYS A 182 7.66 -16.66 -21.19
CA LYS A 182 7.90 -15.33 -21.77
C LYS A 182 9.39 -15.02 -21.93
N SER A 183 10.27 -15.65 -21.14
CA SER A 183 11.70 -15.34 -21.05
C SER A 183 12.62 -16.55 -21.28
N TYR A 184 12.16 -17.57 -22.01
CA TYR A 184 12.87 -18.85 -22.15
C TYR A 184 14.33 -18.70 -22.63
N GLN A 185 14.57 -17.92 -23.69
CA GLN A 185 15.91 -17.73 -24.26
C GLN A 185 16.88 -17.10 -23.26
N SER A 186 16.43 -16.07 -22.55
CA SER A 186 17.23 -15.40 -21.51
C SER A 186 17.52 -16.28 -20.31
N VAL A 187 16.56 -17.14 -19.94
CA VAL A 187 16.75 -18.13 -18.87
C VAL A 187 17.78 -19.17 -19.29
N LEU A 188 17.67 -19.70 -20.51
CA LEU A 188 18.57 -20.71 -21.03
C LEU A 188 20.01 -20.18 -21.14
N ALA A 189 20.20 -18.97 -21.64
CA ALA A 189 21.51 -18.32 -21.75
C ALA A 189 22.23 -18.14 -20.40
N ARG A 190 21.49 -18.18 -19.29
CA ARG A 190 22.02 -18.00 -17.92
C ARG A 190 22.04 -19.30 -17.12
N ALA A 191 21.54 -20.39 -17.67
CA ALA A 191 21.54 -21.69 -17.02
C ALA A 191 22.97 -22.18 -16.82
N THR A 192 23.31 -22.61 -15.60
CA THR A 192 24.58 -23.31 -15.34
C THR A 192 24.32 -24.80 -15.52
N ASN A 193 25.11 -25.45 -16.37
CA ASN A 193 24.95 -26.88 -16.71
C ASN A 193 23.54 -27.23 -17.23
N GLY A 194 22.88 -26.30 -17.92
CA GLY A 194 21.50 -26.48 -18.41
C GLY A 194 20.40 -26.43 -17.34
N SER A 195 20.74 -26.12 -16.08
CA SER A 195 19.75 -25.99 -14.98
C SER A 195 18.84 -24.78 -15.19
N ILE A 196 17.59 -25.04 -15.61
CA ILE A 196 16.54 -24.03 -15.78
C ILE A 196 16.25 -23.27 -14.47
N PRO A 197 16.10 -23.92 -13.29
CA PRO A 197 15.88 -23.20 -12.02
C PRO A 197 17.00 -22.20 -11.71
N THR A 198 18.26 -22.56 -12.00
CA THR A 198 19.40 -21.66 -11.82
C THR A 198 19.34 -20.49 -12.81
N GLY A 199 19.01 -20.76 -14.07
CA GLY A 199 18.89 -19.74 -15.11
C GLY A 199 17.81 -18.70 -14.81
N ILE A 200 16.62 -19.14 -14.39
CA ILE A 200 15.51 -18.23 -14.06
C ILE A 200 15.79 -17.42 -12.79
N GLY A 201 16.41 -18.04 -11.78
CA GLY A 201 16.86 -17.34 -10.58
C GLY A 201 17.89 -16.24 -10.90
N LYS A 202 18.86 -16.51 -11.78
CA LYS A 202 19.84 -15.50 -12.24
C LYS A 202 19.18 -14.40 -13.06
N ALA A 203 18.28 -14.74 -13.98
CA ALA A 203 17.56 -13.76 -14.79
C ALA A 203 16.76 -12.80 -13.90
N ALA A 204 15.98 -13.34 -12.95
CA ALA A 204 15.22 -12.56 -11.97
C ALA A 204 16.12 -11.71 -11.07
N HIS A 205 17.27 -12.23 -10.64
CA HIS A 205 18.22 -11.46 -9.84
C HIS A 205 18.74 -10.24 -10.59
N ILE A 206 19.12 -10.41 -11.86
CA ILE A 206 19.64 -9.31 -12.70
C ILE A 206 18.59 -8.21 -12.88
N VAL A 207 17.35 -8.56 -13.26
CA VAL A 207 16.29 -7.56 -13.45
C VAL A 207 15.89 -6.87 -12.14
N SER A 208 15.95 -7.59 -11.01
CA SER A 208 15.67 -7.00 -9.69
C SER A 208 16.75 -6.04 -9.24
N ARG A 209 18.02 -6.39 -9.45
CA ARG A 209 19.16 -5.52 -9.15
C ARG A 209 19.19 -4.27 -10.04
N ARG A 210 18.80 -4.39 -11.30
CA ARG A 210 18.66 -3.22 -12.20
C ARG A 210 17.57 -2.27 -11.74
N LEU A 211 16.39 -2.79 -11.38
CA LEU A 211 15.32 -1.95 -10.83
C LEU A 211 15.77 -1.28 -9.52
N GLU A 212 16.41 -2.02 -8.62
CA GLU A 212 16.98 -1.46 -7.39
C GLU A 212 17.96 -0.32 -7.69
N GLN A 213 18.90 -0.52 -8.61
CA GLN A 213 19.87 0.50 -8.99
C GLN A 213 19.20 1.75 -9.57
N ASN A 214 18.26 1.57 -10.51
CA ASN A 214 17.59 2.69 -11.16
C ASN A 214 16.71 3.48 -10.19
N LEU A 215 16.02 2.80 -9.25
CA LEU A 215 15.31 3.47 -8.16
C LEU A 215 16.25 4.27 -7.24
N ASN A 216 17.43 3.73 -6.93
CA ASN A 216 18.44 4.43 -6.14
C ASN A 216 19.04 5.65 -6.89
N ILE A 217 19.20 5.57 -8.21
CA ILE A 217 19.64 6.70 -9.06
C ILE A 217 18.60 7.83 -9.03
N GLU A 218 17.31 7.48 -9.11
CA GLU A 218 16.20 8.44 -8.92
C GLU A 218 16.13 8.98 -7.48
N GLY A 219 16.94 8.46 -6.55
CA GLY A 219 17.04 8.91 -5.16
C GLY A 219 16.09 8.22 -4.19
N PHE A 220 15.46 7.10 -4.56
CA PHE A 220 14.70 6.25 -3.63
C PHE A 220 15.66 5.30 -2.92
N SER A 221 15.50 5.08 -1.61
CA SER A 221 16.27 4.02 -0.94
C SER A 221 15.63 2.67 -1.27
N ALA A 222 16.10 2.01 -2.32
CA ALA A 222 15.56 0.72 -2.77
C ALA A 222 16.51 -0.42 -2.41
N LYS A 223 15.96 -1.56 -1.98
CA LYS A 223 16.75 -2.76 -1.62
C LYS A 223 16.02 -4.04 -1.99
N VAL A 224 16.71 -4.95 -2.68
CA VAL A 224 16.21 -6.31 -2.90
C VAL A 224 16.13 -7.07 -1.58
N LEU A 225 14.98 -7.67 -1.31
CA LEU A 225 14.67 -8.35 -0.05
C LEU A 225 15.32 -9.74 0.05
N ARG A 226 15.75 -10.07 1.26
CA ARG A 226 16.17 -11.41 1.67
C ARG A 226 14.95 -12.26 2.01
N ARG A 227 15.18 -13.57 2.13
CA ARG A 227 14.15 -14.57 2.46
C ARG A 227 13.34 -14.17 3.70
N ASN A 228 14.02 -13.81 4.79
CA ASN A 228 13.35 -13.47 6.05
C ASN A 228 12.56 -12.17 5.92
N GLU A 229 13.12 -11.14 5.27
CA GLU A 229 12.41 -9.86 5.05
C GLU A 229 11.11 -10.05 4.22
N ILE A 230 11.08 -10.99 3.26
CA ILE A 230 9.84 -11.34 2.53
C ILE A 230 8.83 -12.02 3.46
N ARG A 231 9.29 -12.92 4.33
CA ARG A 231 8.43 -13.60 5.31
C ARG A 231 7.83 -12.59 6.28
N ASP A 232 8.66 -11.71 6.85
CA ASP A 232 8.23 -10.68 7.80
C ASP A 232 7.19 -9.74 7.16
N PHE A 233 7.44 -9.31 5.91
CA PHE A 233 6.48 -8.50 5.15
C PHE A 233 5.18 -9.27 4.86
N HIS A 234 5.26 -10.55 4.51
CA HIS A 234 4.09 -11.40 4.32
C HIS A 234 3.27 -11.56 5.59
N ASP A 235 3.90 -11.83 6.72
CA ASP A 235 3.22 -12.04 8.00
C ASP A 235 2.57 -10.74 8.50
N MET A 236 3.22 -9.59 8.30
CA MET A 236 2.65 -8.27 8.57
C MET A 236 1.40 -7.98 7.70
N MET A 237 1.42 -8.38 6.44
CA MET A 237 0.28 -8.25 5.52
C MET A 237 -0.85 -9.23 5.85
N LEU A 238 -0.51 -10.46 6.23
CA LEU A 238 -1.45 -11.52 6.53
C LEU A 238 -2.17 -11.29 7.86
N ALA A 239 -1.49 -10.76 8.88
CA ALA A 239 -2.04 -10.60 10.23
C ALA A 239 -3.48 -10.06 10.30
N PRO A 240 -3.85 -8.92 9.68
CA PRO A 240 -5.22 -8.40 9.72
C PRO A 240 -6.22 -9.21 8.87
N MET A 241 -5.74 -9.98 7.89
CA MET A 241 -6.57 -10.71 6.93
C MET A 241 -6.74 -12.19 7.30
N ASN A 242 -5.90 -12.73 8.18
CA ASN A 242 -5.75 -14.16 8.40
C ASN A 242 -7.07 -14.84 8.79
N ASP A 243 -7.75 -14.28 9.79
CA ASP A 243 -9.06 -14.79 10.23
C ASP A 243 -10.13 -14.55 9.15
N GLY A 244 -10.05 -13.42 8.46
CA GLY A 244 -10.93 -13.08 7.35
C GLY A 244 -10.83 -14.02 6.16
N LEU A 245 -9.65 -14.54 5.85
CA LEU A 245 -9.43 -15.54 4.80
C LEU A 245 -10.08 -16.88 5.15
N ARG A 246 -10.21 -17.20 6.44
CA ARG A 246 -10.91 -18.40 6.93
C ARG A 246 -12.43 -18.21 6.97
N ASP A 247 -12.91 -17.00 7.21
CA ASP A 247 -14.34 -16.64 7.18
C ASP A 247 -14.65 -15.65 6.04
N GLU A 248 -14.40 -16.04 4.80
CA GLU A 248 -14.81 -15.22 3.66
C GLU A 248 -16.32 -15.18 3.55
N ARG A 249 -16.87 -13.96 3.45
CA ARG A 249 -18.28 -13.66 3.23
C ARG A 249 -18.46 -13.06 1.84
N TRP A 250 -19.72 -12.97 1.40
CA TRP A 250 -20.04 -12.45 0.07
C TRP A 250 -19.59 -11.00 -0.15
N THR A 251 -19.63 -10.13 0.87
CA THR A 251 -19.35 -8.69 0.72
C THR A 251 -18.05 -8.22 1.35
N HIS A 252 -17.34 -9.09 2.06
CA HIS A 252 -16.08 -8.80 2.75
C HIS A 252 -15.41 -10.10 3.22
N LEU A 253 -14.14 -10.03 3.59
CA LEU A 253 -13.52 -11.01 4.47
C LEU A 253 -13.97 -10.78 5.92
N GLY A 254 -14.05 -11.85 6.72
CA GLY A 254 -14.24 -11.76 8.18
C GLY A 254 -13.28 -10.72 8.81
N GLY A 255 -13.74 -10.01 9.83
CA GLY A 255 -13.03 -8.82 10.34
C GLY A 255 -13.23 -7.55 9.50
N ALA A 256 -14.25 -7.54 8.63
CA ALA A 256 -14.67 -6.37 7.84
C ALA A 256 -13.59 -5.81 6.91
N VAL A 257 -12.94 -6.69 6.15
CA VAL A 257 -11.96 -6.30 5.12
C VAL A 257 -12.58 -6.43 3.72
N PRO A 258 -13.32 -5.43 3.21
CA PRO A 258 -13.75 -5.42 1.83
C PRO A 258 -12.56 -5.16 0.90
N THR A 259 -12.58 -5.84 -0.24
CA THR A 259 -11.66 -5.59 -1.35
C THR A 259 -12.41 -5.04 -2.55
N VAL A 260 -11.78 -4.11 -3.25
CA VAL A 260 -12.30 -3.45 -4.43
C VAL A 260 -11.27 -3.38 -5.53
N THR A 261 -11.72 -3.22 -6.77
CA THR A 261 -10.85 -2.93 -7.92
C THR A 261 -11.24 -1.65 -8.62
N ALA A 262 -10.25 -0.92 -9.13
CA ALA A 262 -10.47 0.22 -10.01
C ALA A 262 -11.06 -0.25 -11.35
N ALA A 263 -12.04 0.49 -11.86
CA ALA A 263 -12.52 0.29 -13.23
C ALA A 263 -11.57 1.00 -14.23
N PRO A 264 -11.42 0.51 -15.47
CA PRO A 264 -10.50 1.13 -16.44
C PRO A 264 -10.84 2.59 -16.79
N THR A 265 -12.07 3.01 -16.59
CA THR A 265 -12.55 4.38 -16.88
C THR A 265 -12.31 5.39 -15.75
N GLU A 266 -11.84 4.95 -14.59
CA GLU A 266 -11.81 5.74 -13.35
C GLU A 266 -10.41 6.16 -12.93
N TRP A 267 -9.41 6.07 -13.82
CA TRP A 267 -8.02 6.39 -13.49
C TRP A 267 -7.74 7.89 -13.61
N SER A 268 -7.60 8.56 -12.48
CA SER A 268 -7.10 9.93 -12.36
C SER A 268 -6.46 10.15 -10.99
N GLU A 269 -5.63 11.18 -10.84
CA GLU A 269 -5.04 11.54 -9.54
C GLU A 269 -6.11 11.77 -8.47
N LEU A 270 -7.17 12.52 -8.80
CA LEU A 270 -8.31 12.75 -7.92
C LEU A 270 -9.05 11.45 -7.56
N ALA A 271 -9.11 10.47 -8.46
CA ALA A 271 -9.68 9.16 -8.14
C ALA A 271 -8.83 8.42 -7.12
N VAL A 272 -7.50 8.39 -7.31
CA VAL A 272 -6.58 7.77 -6.36
C VAL A 272 -6.64 8.46 -5.00
N GLU A 273 -6.67 9.79 -4.96
CA GLU A 273 -6.81 10.54 -3.71
C GLU A 273 -8.09 10.13 -2.96
N ARG A 274 -9.21 10.00 -3.67
CA ARG A 274 -10.48 9.51 -3.09
C ARG A 274 -10.38 8.06 -2.62
N TRP A 275 -9.71 7.19 -3.37
CA TRP A 275 -9.54 5.78 -3.00
C TRP A 275 -8.67 5.64 -1.76
N LEU A 276 -7.57 6.37 -1.68
CA LEU A 276 -6.67 6.32 -0.53
C LEU A 276 -7.27 7.05 0.67
N GLY A 277 -7.99 8.16 0.45
CA GLY A 277 -8.66 8.99 1.47
C GLY A 277 -9.87 8.38 2.16
N VAL A 278 -10.21 7.12 1.86
CA VAL A 278 -11.23 6.38 2.63
C VAL A 278 -10.78 6.29 4.09
N PRO A 279 -11.65 6.65 5.07
CA PRO A 279 -11.33 6.60 6.49
C PRO A 279 -11.41 5.17 7.02
N ALA A 280 -10.46 4.34 6.60
CA ALA A 280 -10.25 2.97 7.08
C ALA A 280 -9.01 2.92 7.98
N ASP A 281 -9.03 2.08 9.01
CA ASP A 281 -7.93 1.96 9.97
C ASP A 281 -6.63 1.51 9.28
N ARG A 282 -6.77 0.57 8.34
CA ARG A 282 -5.69 0.08 7.48
C ARG A 282 -6.10 0.11 6.02
N ILE A 283 -5.13 0.42 5.17
CA ILE A 283 -5.24 0.27 3.73
C ILE A 283 -4.14 -0.67 3.22
N ALA A 284 -4.49 -1.50 2.25
CA ALA A 284 -3.55 -2.26 1.46
C ALA A 284 -3.94 -2.18 -0.01
N TYR A 285 -2.96 -2.11 -0.91
CA TYR A 285 -3.25 -2.15 -2.33
C TYR A 285 -2.18 -2.91 -3.09
N VAL A 286 -2.59 -3.45 -4.25
CA VAL A 286 -1.69 -4.02 -5.24
C VAL A 286 -2.01 -3.39 -6.60
N LEU A 287 -1.00 -2.75 -7.18
CA LEU A 287 -0.98 -2.27 -8.55
C LEU A 287 -0.23 -3.29 -9.40
N GLU A 288 -0.93 -4.02 -10.27
CA GLU A 288 -0.31 -4.93 -11.22
C GLU A 288 -0.10 -4.23 -12.56
N ILE A 289 1.14 -4.24 -13.05
CA ILE A 289 1.54 -3.74 -14.35
C ILE A 289 2.04 -4.94 -15.16
N ALA A 290 1.43 -5.22 -16.31
CA ALA A 290 1.79 -6.35 -17.16
C ALA A 290 1.79 -5.94 -18.64
N ASN A 291 2.42 -6.72 -19.51
CA ASN A 291 2.30 -6.51 -20.96
C ASN A 291 1.09 -7.27 -21.52
N ASP A 292 0.30 -6.60 -22.35
CA ASP A 292 -0.68 -7.26 -23.21
C ASP A 292 -0.02 -7.98 -24.40
N ARG A 293 -0.85 -8.56 -25.28
CA ARG A 293 -0.38 -9.26 -26.48
C ARG A 293 0.32 -8.34 -27.48
N HIS A 294 0.03 -7.04 -27.45
CA HIS A 294 0.59 -6.01 -28.31
C HIS A 294 1.77 -5.26 -27.66
N ARG A 295 2.26 -5.76 -26.51
CA ARG A 295 3.35 -5.15 -25.70
C ARG A 295 3.02 -3.75 -25.20
N GLN A 296 1.73 -3.44 -25.03
CA GLN A 296 1.27 -2.27 -24.29
C GLN A 296 1.16 -2.64 -22.80
N ALA A 297 1.40 -1.67 -21.93
CA ALA A 297 1.24 -1.88 -20.51
C ALA A 297 -0.25 -1.99 -20.18
N THR A 298 -0.61 -2.95 -19.35
CA THR A 298 -1.92 -3.14 -18.76
C THR A 298 -1.79 -2.97 -17.27
N VAL A 299 -2.67 -2.19 -16.67
CA VAL A 299 -2.56 -1.76 -15.28
C VAL A 299 -3.87 -2.06 -14.57
N GLY A 300 -3.81 -2.84 -13.50
CA GLY A 300 -4.95 -3.13 -12.63
C GLY A 300 -4.63 -2.75 -11.18
N LEU A 301 -5.59 -2.14 -10.48
CA LEU A 301 -5.46 -1.81 -9.06
C LEU A 301 -6.51 -2.55 -8.25
N THR A 302 -6.07 -3.24 -7.20
CA THR A 302 -6.93 -3.76 -6.14
C THR A 302 -6.60 -3.04 -4.84
N VAL A 303 -7.62 -2.62 -4.09
CA VAL A 303 -7.48 -1.99 -2.77
C VAL A 303 -8.28 -2.81 -1.76
N ALA A 304 -7.74 -2.98 -0.56
CA ALA A 304 -8.38 -3.58 0.59
C ALA A 304 -8.38 -2.54 1.72
N TYR A 305 -9.55 -2.37 2.33
CA TYR A 305 -9.73 -1.51 3.50
C TYR A 305 -10.00 -2.41 4.69
N SER A 306 -9.35 -2.16 5.82
CA SER A 306 -9.68 -2.85 7.08
C SER A 306 -10.32 -1.88 8.05
N TYR A 307 -11.40 -2.31 8.68
CA TYR A 307 -12.13 -1.54 9.68
C TYR A 307 -12.23 -2.36 10.97
N SER A 308 -11.95 -1.72 12.10
CA SER A 308 -12.16 -2.24 13.45
C SER A 308 -13.62 -2.60 13.71
N LYS A 309 -14.56 -1.87 13.09
CA LYS A 309 -16.00 -2.14 13.14
C LYS A 309 -16.56 -2.35 11.74
N ALA A 310 -17.40 -3.37 11.60
CA ALA A 310 -18.02 -3.73 10.33
C ALA A 310 -18.84 -2.57 9.77
N THR A 311 -18.27 -1.90 8.77
CA THR A 311 -18.87 -0.74 8.10
C THR A 311 -19.14 -1.09 6.65
N LYS A 312 -20.27 -0.64 6.13
CA LYS A 312 -20.59 -0.78 4.71
C LYS A 312 -19.73 0.19 3.91
N MET A 313 -18.74 -0.33 3.19
CA MET A 313 -17.87 0.48 2.35
C MET A 313 -18.65 1.16 1.20
N PRO A 314 -18.44 2.46 0.94
CA PRO A 314 -19.18 3.22 -0.07
C PRO A 314 -18.61 3.00 -1.49
N ALA A 315 -18.48 1.75 -1.93
CA ALA A 315 -17.84 1.38 -3.20
C ALA A 315 -18.31 2.22 -4.40
N ARG A 316 -19.63 2.45 -4.51
CA ARG A 316 -20.24 3.23 -5.59
C ARG A 316 -19.86 4.70 -5.58
N ALA A 317 -19.71 5.31 -4.40
CA ALA A 317 -19.30 6.72 -4.28
C ALA A 317 -17.85 6.93 -4.71
N LEU A 318 -17.04 5.87 -4.67
CA LEU A 318 -15.64 5.87 -5.07
C LEU A 318 -15.43 5.45 -6.54
N SER A 319 -16.51 5.17 -7.26
CA SER A 319 -16.48 4.52 -8.57
C SER A 319 -15.67 3.21 -8.60
N LEU A 320 -15.58 2.54 -7.46
CA LEU A 320 -14.84 1.29 -7.31
C LEU A 320 -15.79 0.10 -7.43
N ARG A 321 -15.26 -0.98 -7.99
CA ARG A 321 -15.99 -2.23 -8.10
C ARG A 321 -15.73 -3.10 -6.88
N ALA A 322 -16.79 -3.47 -6.16
CA ALA A 322 -16.71 -4.47 -5.09
C ALA A 322 -16.43 -5.86 -5.64
N ASN A 323 -15.51 -6.58 -5.01
CA ASN A 323 -15.12 -7.95 -5.39
C ASN A 323 -15.98 -9.00 -4.68
N ASP A 324 -17.30 -8.78 -4.72
CA ASP A 324 -18.29 -9.63 -4.08
C ASP A 324 -18.04 -11.13 -4.37
N GLY A 325 -17.87 -11.91 -3.31
CA GLY A 325 -17.63 -13.36 -3.34
C GLY A 325 -16.23 -13.76 -3.84
N GLU A 326 -15.31 -12.82 -3.96
CA GLU A 326 -13.96 -12.96 -4.52
C GLU A 326 -12.90 -12.26 -3.64
N HIS A 327 -13.29 -11.85 -2.42
CA HIS A 327 -12.46 -11.01 -1.56
C HIS A 327 -11.18 -11.72 -1.16
N GLY A 328 -11.24 -13.02 -0.91
CA GLY A 328 -10.04 -13.79 -0.54
C GLY A 328 -9.07 -13.89 -1.71
N ASP A 329 -9.55 -13.93 -2.94
CA ASP A 329 -8.72 -14.00 -4.14
C ASP A 329 -7.93 -12.70 -4.30
N HIS A 330 -8.63 -11.58 -4.22
CA HIS A 330 -8.06 -10.24 -4.28
C HIS A 330 -7.16 -9.89 -3.08
N ALA A 331 -7.48 -10.40 -1.89
CA ALA A 331 -6.64 -10.25 -0.71
C ALA A 331 -5.32 -11.01 -0.85
N THR A 332 -5.36 -12.27 -1.31
CA THR A 332 -4.13 -13.04 -1.52
C THR A 332 -3.22 -12.42 -2.57
N ALA A 333 -3.75 -11.68 -3.56
CA ALA A 333 -2.92 -10.96 -4.52
C ALA A 333 -2.01 -9.88 -3.89
N MET A 334 -2.30 -9.45 -2.65
CA MET A 334 -1.46 -8.52 -1.88
C MET A 334 -0.43 -9.23 -1.00
N LEU A 335 -0.46 -10.57 -0.94
CA LEU A 335 0.40 -11.37 -0.08
C LEU A 335 1.55 -11.99 -0.89
N PRO A 336 2.82 -11.77 -0.51
CA PRO A 336 3.97 -12.31 -1.25
C PRO A 336 3.99 -13.83 -1.39
N LEU A 337 3.46 -14.55 -0.40
CA LEU A 337 3.57 -16.02 -0.28
C LEU A 337 2.25 -16.75 -0.45
N ALA A 338 1.14 -16.05 -0.68
CA ALA A 338 -0.17 -16.68 -0.87
C ALA A 338 -0.71 -16.28 -2.24
N GLN A 339 -1.13 -17.26 -3.04
CA GLN A 339 -1.65 -16.97 -4.36
C GLN A 339 -2.91 -17.77 -4.64
N THR A 340 -3.90 -17.09 -5.22
CA THR A 340 -5.03 -17.69 -5.90
C THR A 340 -4.76 -17.73 -7.40
N ILE A 341 -5.27 -18.78 -8.06
CA ILE A 341 -4.86 -19.19 -9.42
C ILE A 341 -5.16 -18.10 -10.48
N SER A 342 -6.12 -17.20 -10.25
CA SER A 342 -6.30 -15.98 -11.04
C SER A 342 -7.50 -15.17 -10.53
N SER A 343 -7.30 -13.90 -10.22
CA SER A 343 -8.37 -12.91 -10.39
C SER A 343 -7.73 -11.57 -10.79
N PRO A 344 -7.45 -11.36 -12.09
CA PRO A 344 -6.91 -10.09 -12.52
C PRO A 344 -7.97 -9.00 -12.28
N ALA A 345 -7.56 -7.94 -11.60
CA ALA A 345 -8.33 -6.71 -11.59
C ALA A 345 -8.59 -6.26 -13.04
N PRO A 346 -9.73 -5.63 -13.34
CA PRO A 346 -9.93 -4.98 -14.64
C PRO A 346 -8.75 -4.07 -14.96
N THR A 347 -8.19 -4.20 -16.17
CA THR A 347 -6.97 -3.49 -16.54
C THR A 347 -7.23 -2.32 -17.48
N LEU A 348 -6.62 -1.18 -17.20
CA LEU A 348 -6.44 -0.08 -18.13
C LEU A 348 -5.23 -0.35 -19.02
N THR A 349 -5.35 -0.16 -20.33
CA THR A 349 -4.21 -0.18 -21.24
C THR A 349 -3.56 1.19 -21.28
N VAL A 350 -2.28 1.26 -20.93
CA VAL A 350 -1.45 2.46 -20.95
C VAL A 350 -0.48 2.34 -22.13
N PRO A 351 -0.60 3.21 -23.16
CA PRO A 351 0.31 3.19 -24.30
C PRO A 351 1.76 3.41 -23.88
N ARG A 352 2.69 2.75 -24.56
CA ARG A 352 4.13 2.98 -24.35
C ARG A 352 4.48 4.44 -24.65
N GLY A 353 5.25 5.06 -23.75
CA GLY A 353 5.67 6.46 -23.88
C GLY A 353 4.61 7.50 -23.49
N SER A 354 3.39 7.08 -23.12
CA SER A 354 2.42 7.97 -22.47
C SER A 354 2.76 8.15 -21.00
N ALA A 355 2.31 9.26 -20.40
CA ALA A 355 2.45 9.47 -18.97
C ALA A 355 1.64 8.42 -18.19
N PHE A 356 2.10 8.04 -16.99
CA PHE A 356 1.28 7.17 -16.14
C PHE A 356 0.05 7.95 -15.64
N PRO A 357 -1.17 7.39 -15.72
CA PRO A 357 -2.41 8.15 -15.50
C PRO A 357 -2.66 8.54 -14.04
N VAL A 358 -1.84 8.07 -13.10
CA VAL A 358 -2.02 8.26 -11.66
C VAL A 358 -0.68 8.37 -10.95
N SER A 359 -0.69 9.03 -9.80
CA SER A 359 0.39 8.97 -8.83
C SER A 359 -0.03 8.16 -7.60
N LEU A 360 0.89 7.35 -7.06
CA LEU A 360 0.71 6.62 -5.81
C LEU A 360 1.82 6.99 -4.83
N PRO A 361 1.54 7.13 -3.52
CA PRO A 361 2.55 7.43 -2.54
C PRO A 361 3.56 6.28 -2.42
N ALA A 362 4.84 6.60 -2.31
CA ALA A 362 5.87 5.60 -2.03
C ALA A 362 6.00 5.28 -0.53
N TYR A 363 5.63 6.23 0.33
CA TYR A 363 5.85 6.21 1.78
C TYR A 363 4.66 6.80 2.55
N GLY A 364 4.58 6.49 3.84
CA GLY A 364 3.60 7.06 4.75
C GLY A 364 3.98 8.47 5.17
N LEU A 365 3.00 9.23 5.67
CA LEU A 365 3.21 10.60 6.14
C LEU A 365 4.08 10.66 7.40
N GLY A 366 3.98 9.65 8.26
CA GLY A 366 4.54 9.63 9.61
C GLY A 366 3.63 10.36 10.59
N VAL A 367 4.23 11.08 11.52
CA VAL A 367 3.51 11.82 12.56
C VAL A 367 3.27 13.27 12.18
N TYR A 368 2.10 13.80 12.48
CA TYR A 368 1.77 15.21 12.31
C TYR A 368 2.61 16.07 13.26
N LEU A 369 3.18 17.15 12.74
CA LEU A 369 3.92 18.14 13.50
C LEU A 369 3.06 19.37 13.81
N GLY A 370 2.43 19.94 12.79
CA GLY A 370 1.63 21.15 12.90
C GLY A 370 1.20 21.70 11.54
N PRO A 371 0.43 22.81 11.51
CA PRO A 371 0.10 23.52 10.27
C PRO A 371 1.38 24.03 9.60
N TRP A 372 1.37 24.12 8.27
CA TRP A 372 2.49 24.65 7.52
C TRP A 372 2.60 26.16 7.73
N ALA A 373 3.74 26.66 8.22
CA ALA A 373 3.85 28.08 8.57
C ALA A 373 3.92 29.01 7.35
N ASP A 374 4.36 28.48 6.20
CA ASP A 374 4.53 29.27 4.98
C ASP A 374 3.30 29.23 4.05
N GLY A 375 2.21 28.55 4.43
CA GLY A 375 1.01 28.45 3.58
C GLY A 375 -0.07 27.52 4.11
N ALA A 376 -1.08 27.23 3.28
CA ALA A 376 -2.13 26.31 3.68
C ALA A 376 -1.64 24.85 3.58
N GLY A 377 -1.44 24.17 4.70
CA GLY A 377 -0.99 22.78 4.69
C GLY A 377 -0.77 22.21 6.08
N ARG A 378 -0.41 20.94 6.12
CA ARG A 378 -0.08 20.18 7.34
C ARG A 378 1.27 19.51 7.18
N VAL A 379 2.16 19.68 8.14
CA VAL A 379 3.52 19.12 8.10
C VAL A 379 3.57 17.81 8.86
N PHE A 380 4.19 16.80 8.26
CA PHE A 380 4.36 15.47 8.82
C PHE A 380 5.83 15.03 8.78
N LEU A 381 6.20 14.16 9.72
CA LEU A 381 7.55 13.63 9.87
C LEU A 381 7.53 12.11 9.91
N ASN A 382 8.25 11.48 8.99
CA ASN A 382 8.40 10.04 8.99
C ASN A 382 9.48 9.60 10.00
N THR A 383 9.09 8.71 10.93
CA THR A 383 9.97 8.14 11.97
C THR A 383 10.26 6.66 11.75
N ASP A 384 9.91 6.07 10.61
CA ASP A 384 10.16 4.66 10.27
C ASP A 384 11.62 4.42 9.80
N THR A 385 12.55 5.26 10.25
CA THR A 385 13.92 5.37 9.72
C THR A 385 14.95 5.06 10.79
N SER A 386 15.39 3.81 10.82
CA SER A 386 16.26 3.30 11.88
C SER A 386 17.75 3.63 11.65
N GLY A 387 18.51 3.68 12.75
CA GLY A 387 19.96 3.90 12.72
C GLY A 387 20.40 5.36 12.55
N GLU A 388 19.48 6.32 12.62
CA GLU A 388 19.76 7.76 12.49
C GLU A 388 19.26 8.52 13.73
N VAL A 389 19.82 9.72 13.94
CA VAL A 389 19.57 10.57 15.10
C VAL A 389 18.85 11.86 14.69
N LEU A 390 17.75 12.18 15.37
CA LEU A 390 17.04 13.45 15.28
C LEU A 390 17.30 14.29 16.53
N TRP A 391 17.81 15.50 16.35
CA TRP A 391 18.06 16.44 17.44
C TRP A 391 16.90 17.40 17.61
N LEU A 392 16.45 17.63 18.84
CA LEU A 392 15.35 18.54 19.14
C LEU A 392 15.85 19.66 20.06
N GLU A 393 15.89 20.87 19.54
CA GLU A 393 16.10 22.11 20.29
C GLU A 393 14.74 22.80 20.41
N THR A 394 13.88 22.22 21.24
CA THR A 394 12.48 22.59 21.38
C THR A 394 12.06 22.53 22.86
N PRO A 395 10.92 23.15 23.24
CA PRO A 395 10.33 22.95 24.56
C PRO A 395 10.05 21.47 24.84
N GLU A 396 10.15 21.07 26.12
CA GLU A 396 9.90 19.69 26.55
C GLU A 396 8.51 19.21 26.13
N ALA A 397 7.51 20.10 26.18
CA ALA A 397 6.14 19.77 25.83
C ALA A 397 5.96 19.31 24.38
N PHE A 398 6.73 19.88 23.44
CA PHE A 398 6.77 19.39 22.06
C PHE A 398 7.34 17.98 21.99
N VAL A 399 8.40 17.69 22.74
CA VAL A 399 9.03 16.36 22.74
C VAL A 399 8.07 15.30 23.30
N GLN A 400 7.34 15.63 24.37
CA GLN A 400 6.32 14.77 24.96
C GLN A 400 5.17 14.52 23.97
N GLN A 401 4.67 15.56 23.32
CA GLN A 401 3.64 15.46 22.28
C GLN A 401 4.12 14.61 21.11
N LEU A 402 5.33 14.85 20.60
CA LEU A 402 5.92 14.07 19.52
C LEU A 402 6.07 12.60 19.91
N ALA A 403 6.57 12.30 21.12
CA ALA A 403 6.70 10.94 21.63
C ALA A 403 5.34 10.22 21.65
N ALA A 404 4.30 10.90 22.14
CA ALA A 404 2.95 10.35 22.17
C ALA A 404 2.40 10.14 20.75
N ARG A 405 2.58 11.09 19.83
CA ARG A 405 2.20 10.95 18.41
C ARG A 405 2.92 9.79 17.73
N ILE A 406 4.19 9.54 18.02
CA ILE A 406 4.91 8.38 17.46
C ILE A 406 4.28 7.05 17.85
N THR A 407 3.67 6.93 19.03
CA THR A 407 2.98 5.68 19.41
C THR A 407 1.79 5.35 18.50
N THR A 408 1.20 6.35 17.84
CA THR A 408 0.04 6.15 16.94
C THR A 408 0.43 5.49 15.62
N THR A 409 1.73 5.43 15.27
CA THR A 409 2.21 4.66 14.11
C THR A 409 2.41 3.18 14.44
N GLY A 410 2.28 2.80 15.73
CA GLY A 410 2.54 1.46 16.24
C GLY A 410 3.99 1.24 16.70
N ALA A 411 4.82 2.28 16.64
CA ALA A 411 6.16 2.25 17.18
C ALA A 411 6.16 2.18 18.71
N ARG A 412 7.02 1.32 19.26
CA ARG A 412 7.31 1.28 20.70
C ARG A 412 8.30 2.38 21.02
N VAL A 413 7.93 3.26 21.94
CA VAL A 413 8.73 4.44 22.31
C VAL A 413 9.33 4.26 23.69
N GLY A 414 10.66 4.23 23.77
CA GLY A 414 11.41 4.23 25.02
C GLY A 414 11.89 5.63 25.38
N VAL A 415 11.66 6.05 26.61
CA VAL A 415 12.09 7.35 27.11
C VAL A 415 13.11 7.16 28.23
N TYR A 416 14.31 7.71 28.05
CA TYR A 416 15.42 7.65 29.01
C TYR A 416 15.63 8.99 29.71
N ILE A 417 14.52 9.71 29.92
CA ILE A 417 14.46 11.00 30.61
C ILE A 417 13.65 10.75 31.89
N ASP A 418 14.26 11.02 33.04
CA ASP A 418 13.67 10.72 34.34
C ASP A 418 13.09 11.99 34.98
N THR A 419 11.87 12.36 34.58
CA THR A 419 11.08 13.43 35.22
C THR A 419 9.66 12.95 35.53
N PRO A 420 8.98 13.53 36.54
CA PRO A 420 7.60 13.18 36.87
C PRO A 420 6.63 13.31 35.67
N GLN A 421 6.84 14.31 34.82
CA GLN A 421 5.99 14.58 33.65
C GLN A 421 6.07 13.43 32.63
N TRP A 422 7.26 12.87 32.40
CA TRP A 422 7.44 11.71 31.53
C TRP A 422 6.82 10.44 32.11
N SER A 423 6.85 10.28 33.44
CA SER A 423 6.16 9.17 34.11
C SER A 423 4.65 9.23 33.96
N ASP A 424 4.07 10.41 34.17
CA ASP A 424 2.64 10.64 33.97
C ASP A 424 2.21 10.37 32.52
N LEU A 425 3.01 10.82 31.54
CA LEU A 425 2.76 10.56 30.13
C LEU A 425 2.79 9.06 29.81
N ALA A 426 3.81 8.33 30.28
CA ALA A 426 3.97 6.90 30.06
C ALA A 426 2.80 6.07 30.64
N ASN A 427 2.19 6.56 31.72
CA ASN A 427 1.02 5.95 32.33
C ASN A 427 -0.27 6.19 31.52
N ARG A 428 -0.35 7.29 30.77
CA ARG A 428 -1.55 7.67 29.98
C ARG A 428 -1.49 7.22 28.52
N VAL A 429 -0.31 7.09 27.94
CA VAL A 429 -0.12 6.79 26.52
C VAL A 429 0.40 5.37 26.32
N LEU A 430 -0.44 4.52 25.71
CA LEU A 430 -0.07 3.15 25.39
C LEU A 430 1.09 3.11 24.37
N GLY A 431 2.07 2.24 24.60
CA GLY A 431 3.24 2.09 23.71
C GLY A 431 4.44 2.95 24.11
N LEU A 432 4.26 3.91 25.02
CA LEU A 432 5.34 4.67 25.64
C LEU A 432 5.80 3.98 26.94
N ARG A 433 7.12 3.86 27.12
CA ARG A 433 7.75 3.20 28.28
C ARG A 433 8.93 4.01 28.79
N LEU A 434 9.02 4.18 30.11
CA LEU A 434 10.20 4.72 30.76
C LEU A 434 11.30 3.66 30.86
N SER A 435 12.52 4.04 30.49
CA SER A 435 13.75 3.24 30.59
C SER A 435 13.53 1.75 30.28
N PRO A 436 12.95 1.40 29.12
CA PRO A 436 12.64 0.02 28.82
C PRO A 436 13.92 -0.80 28.67
N THR A 437 13.87 -2.01 29.19
CA THR A 437 14.93 -3.03 29.03
C THR A 437 14.78 -3.81 27.73
N GLU A 438 13.57 -3.80 27.14
CA GLU A 438 13.28 -4.43 25.87
C GLU A 438 13.66 -3.51 24.69
N PRO A 439 13.98 -4.07 23.52
CA PRO A 439 14.24 -3.29 22.31
C PRO A 439 13.04 -2.42 21.93
N VAL A 440 13.29 -1.15 21.65
CA VAL A 440 12.29 -0.17 21.20
C VAL A 440 12.56 0.28 19.77
N ASP A 441 11.50 0.75 19.11
CA ASP A 441 11.57 1.23 17.73
C ASP A 441 12.04 2.69 17.71
N VAL A 442 11.65 3.48 18.71
CA VAL A 442 12.13 4.86 18.93
C VAL A 442 12.63 5.01 20.37
N ALA A 443 13.81 5.61 20.55
CA ALA A 443 14.40 5.90 21.85
C ALA A 443 14.66 7.40 22.01
N ILE A 444 14.21 7.98 23.13
CA ILE A 444 14.31 9.40 23.43
C ILE A 444 15.29 9.61 24.59
N TYR A 445 16.30 10.45 24.36
CA TYR A 445 17.34 10.80 25.33
C TYR A 445 17.41 12.30 25.55
N GLN A 446 17.95 12.73 26.70
CA GLN A 446 18.26 14.13 26.96
C GLN A 446 19.77 14.39 26.81
N GLY A 447 20.12 15.43 26.07
CA GLY A 447 21.46 15.99 25.93
C GLY A 447 22.46 15.18 25.10
N ARG A 448 22.47 13.85 25.20
CA ARG A 448 23.42 13.00 24.48
C ARG A 448 22.76 11.74 23.90
N PRO A 449 23.10 11.35 22.66
CA PRO A 449 22.72 10.05 22.12
C PRO A 449 23.49 8.92 22.83
N PRO A 450 23.02 7.67 22.72
CA PRO A 450 23.80 6.51 23.15
C PRO A 450 25.08 6.39 22.30
N SER A 451 26.11 5.73 22.87
CA SER A 451 27.39 5.52 22.20
C SER A 451 27.27 4.72 20.90
N GLN A 452 26.27 3.85 20.81
CA GLN A 452 25.91 3.14 19.60
C GLN A 452 24.39 3.19 19.42
N VAL A 453 23.96 3.62 18.25
CA VAL A 453 22.55 3.58 17.85
C VAL A 453 22.29 2.22 17.20
N PRO A 454 21.38 1.38 17.74
CA PRO A 454 21.01 0.14 17.09
C PRO A 454 20.47 0.42 15.68
N ALA A 455 20.86 -0.40 14.72
CA ALA A 455 20.45 -0.23 13.31
C ALA A 455 18.93 -0.33 13.08
N SER A 456 18.17 -0.83 14.07
CA SER A 456 16.71 -0.98 14.06
C SER A 456 15.98 0.11 14.85
N THR A 457 16.69 1.01 15.54
CA THR A 457 16.08 2.00 16.43
C THR A 457 16.32 3.41 15.91
N VAL A 458 15.28 4.23 15.98
CA VAL A 458 15.36 5.68 15.75
C VAL A 458 15.73 6.34 17.06
N VAL A 459 16.72 7.25 17.04
CA VAL A 459 17.11 7.97 18.26
C VAL A 459 16.70 9.43 18.14
N ILE A 460 15.98 9.91 19.14
CA ILE A 460 15.62 11.31 19.31
C ILE A 460 16.41 11.85 20.51
N VAL A 461 17.13 12.95 20.32
CA VAL A 461 17.88 13.60 21.39
C VAL A 461 17.30 14.97 21.63
N TRP A 462 16.69 15.17 22.80
CA TRP A 462 16.26 16.48 23.26
C TRP A 462 17.44 17.25 23.86
N ALA A 463 17.78 18.36 23.24
CA ALA A 463 18.91 19.21 23.58
C ALA A 463 18.41 20.66 23.82
N PRO A 464 17.82 20.94 25.01
CA PRO A 464 17.25 22.26 25.31
C PRO A 464 18.31 23.38 25.37
N GLU A 465 19.57 23.04 25.61
CA GLU A 465 20.71 23.97 25.64
C GLU A 465 21.33 24.21 24.26
N GLY A 466 20.76 23.61 23.20
CA GLY A 466 21.22 23.72 21.83
C GLY A 466 21.87 22.44 21.28
N VAL A 467 21.80 22.30 19.97
CA VAL A 467 22.42 21.16 19.25
C VAL A 467 23.94 21.37 19.17
N PRO A 468 24.78 20.37 19.54
CA PRO A 468 26.23 20.50 19.46
C PRO A 468 26.70 20.86 18.05
N SER A 469 27.61 21.82 17.91
CA SER A 469 28.11 22.32 16.62
C SER A 469 28.72 21.22 15.74
N ALA A 470 29.30 20.18 16.35
CA ALA A 470 29.85 19.01 15.66
C ALA A 470 28.80 18.21 14.86
N VAL A 471 27.51 18.38 15.15
CA VAL A 471 26.39 17.69 14.48
C VAL A 471 25.41 18.69 13.85
N ALA A 472 25.86 19.91 13.53
CA ALA A 472 25.01 20.96 12.96
C ALA A 472 24.36 20.61 11.60
N SER A 473 24.92 19.64 10.87
CA SER A 473 24.36 19.10 9.61
C SER A 473 23.43 17.89 9.80
N ALA A 474 23.19 17.47 11.05
CA ALA A 474 22.29 16.37 11.37
C ALA A 474 20.83 16.75 11.20
N HIS A 475 19.96 15.74 11.25
CA HIS A 475 18.52 15.95 11.28
C HIS A 475 18.14 16.65 12.58
N ARG A 476 17.38 17.75 12.49
CA ARG A 476 17.02 18.54 13.66
C ARG A 476 15.65 19.22 13.55
N ILE A 477 15.03 19.49 14.69
CA ILE A 477 13.90 20.41 14.84
C ILE A 477 14.32 21.49 15.82
N THR A 478 14.12 22.75 15.45
CA THR A 478 14.48 23.92 16.27
C THR A 478 13.27 24.83 16.43
N ALA A 479 13.03 25.31 17.63
CA ALA A 479 12.04 26.36 17.90
C ALA A 479 12.65 27.75 17.67
N ASP A 480 11.90 28.67 17.06
CA ASP A 480 12.25 30.09 17.06
C ASP A 480 11.52 30.87 18.17
N GLU A 481 11.83 32.17 18.27
CA GLU A 481 11.26 33.07 19.29
C GLU A 481 9.74 33.27 19.15
N ASN A 482 9.15 32.96 17.98
CA ASN A 482 7.72 33.10 17.70
C ASN A 482 6.95 31.79 17.83
N SER A 483 7.55 30.75 18.42
CA SER A 483 6.99 29.39 18.50
C SER A 483 6.80 28.70 17.15
N VAL A 484 7.42 29.21 16.08
CA VAL A 484 7.49 28.53 14.79
C VAL A 484 8.64 27.54 14.85
N MET A 485 8.34 26.29 14.53
CA MET A 485 9.32 25.22 14.53
C MET A 485 9.87 25.02 13.11
N THR A 486 11.16 24.79 12.99
CA THR A 486 11.79 24.41 11.72
C THR A 486 12.32 22.99 11.82
N VAL A 487 11.83 22.11 10.95
CA VAL A 487 12.41 20.78 10.74
C VAL A 487 13.41 20.83 9.59
N VAL A 488 14.62 20.32 9.83
CA VAL A 488 15.69 20.19 8.85
C VAL A 488 16.12 18.73 8.80
N SER A 489 16.09 18.18 7.59
CA SER A 489 16.62 16.87 7.25
C SER A 489 17.59 17.01 6.08
N ARG A 490 18.37 15.97 5.77
CA ARG A 490 19.30 15.99 4.63
C ARG A 490 18.64 16.37 3.29
N THR A 491 17.36 16.02 3.11
CA THR A 491 16.65 16.16 1.83
C THR A 491 15.47 17.12 1.86
N SER A 492 15.07 17.60 3.04
CA SER A 492 13.85 18.39 3.21
C SER A 492 13.95 19.37 4.37
N ARG A 493 13.36 20.55 4.19
CA ARG A 493 13.21 21.58 5.22
C ARG A 493 11.79 22.12 5.17
N ALA A 494 11.14 22.23 6.32
CA ALA A 494 9.83 22.87 6.43
C ALA A 494 9.72 23.64 7.74
N LYS A 495 8.88 24.67 7.74
CA LYS A 495 8.46 25.39 8.95
C LYS A 495 7.03 25.01 9.29
N PHE A 496 6.73 24.89 10.57
CA PHE A 496 5.38 24.59 11.04
C PHE A 496 5.07 25.32 12.33
N ASP A 497 3.80 25.64 12.51
CA ASP A 497 3.31 26.23 13.74
C ASP A 497 3.10 25.10 14.76
N TRP A 498 3.75 25.21 15.92
CA TRP A 498 3.51 24.27 17.00
C TRP A 498 2.29 24.70 17.79
N GLU A 499 1.29 23.83 17.84
CA GLU A 499 0.06 24.04 18.58
C GLU A 499 -0.11 22.97 19.66
N ALA A 500 -0.77 23.35 20.75
CA ALA A 500 -1.24 22.46 21.80
C ALA A 500 -2.74 22.18 21.62
N PRO A 501 -3.15 21.14 20.86
CA PRO A 501 -4.54 20.93 20.53
C PRO A 501 -5.33 20.51 21.77
N ASN A 502 -6.53 21.06 21.94
CA ASN A 502 -7.42 20.74 23.06
C ASN A 502 -7.66 19.23 23.24
N ALA A 503 -7.66 18.45 22.16
CA ALA A 503 -7.84 17.01 22.20
C ALA A 503 -6.65 16.26 22.83
N GLU A 504 -5.43 16.79 22.72
CA GLU A 504 -4.21 16.17 23.26
C GLU A 504 -3.86 16.65 24.68
N LEU A 505 -4.38 17.82 25.12
CA LEU A 505 -4.17 18.37 26.47
C LEU A 505 -4.42 17.41 27.63
N PRO A 506 -5.44 16.52 27.61
CA PRO A 506 -5.68 15.58 28.71
C PRO A 506 -4.54 14.56 28.90
N PHE A 507 -3.73 14.33 27.86
CA PHE A 507 -2.69 13.31 27.85
C PHE A 507 -1.31 13.90 28.14
N VAL A 508 -1.01 15.08 27.59
CA VAL A 508 0.29 15.74 27.75
C VAL A 508 0.15 16.91 28.71
N THR A 509 0.41 16.68 29.99
CA THR A 509 0.21 17.67 31.06
C THR A 509 1.07 18.92 30.89
N SER A 510 2.26 18.78 30.28
CA SER A 510 3.14 19.92 29.98
C SER A 510 2.59 20.87 28.93
N LEU A 511 1.50 20.52 28.21
CA LEU A 511 0.82 21.42 27.29
C LEU A 511 -0.21 22.34 28.00
N GLN A 512 -0.48 22.12 29.29
CA GLN A 512 -1.51 22.85 30.05
C GLN A 512 -0.99 24.09 30.77
N GLY A 513 0.32 24.29 30.81
CA GLY A 513 1.00 25.47 31.37
C GLY A 513 1.74 26.21 30.28
#